data_AF-A0A4U3AV93-F1
#
_entry.id   AF-A0A4U3AV93-F1
#
_cell.length_a   1.000
_cell.length_b   1.000
_cell.length_c   1.000
_cell.angle_alpha   90.00
_cell.angle_beta   90.00
_cell.angle_gamma   90.00
#
_symmetry.space_group_name_H-M   'P 1'
#
loop_
_entity.id
_entity.type
_entity.pdbx_description
1 polymer ?
#
loop_
_entity_poly.entity_id
_entity_poly.type
_entity_poly.pdbx_seq_one_letter_code
_entity_poly.pdbx_strand_id
1 'polypeptide(L)'
;VVDSIPAGTILVPDSVTINGIPQPGTNPASGISLGTLAPSERATITFQVRVVNIPASGEIRNQGSATFNYQPDPNLPSVTKTETTPETTAPIQTVVISPTKTANLTFAEIGDIVTYTVTFTNQGTIPATGVTITDSLPPGTTFVTNSVTVNNI
;
A
#
# COMPACT_ATOMS: atom_id res chain seq x y z
N VAL A 1 -21.41 10.59 9.54
CA VAL A 1 -20.63 9.45 8.97
C VAL A 1 -19.20 9.59 9.43
N VAL A 2 -18.54 8.52 9.83
CA VAL A 2 -17.11 8.51 10.17
C VAL A 2 -16.46 7.34 9.44
N ASP A 3 -15.34 7.57 8.78
CA ASP A 3 -14.56 6.55 8.10
C ASP A 3 -13.07 6.79 8.38
N SER A 4 -12.41 5.84 9.03
CA SER A 4 -11.01 5.99 9.42
C SER A 4 -10.11 5.86 8.20
N ILE A 5 -9.01 6.62 8.17
CA ILE A 5 -8.05 6.48 7.05
C ILE A 5 -7.33 5.13 7.19
N PRO A 6 -7.40 4.23 6.19
CA PRO A 6 -6.78 2.91 6.26
C PRO A 6 -5.29 2.96 6.58
N ALA A 7 -4.83 1.98 7.36
CA ALA A 7 -3.40 1.82 7.65
C ALA A 7 -2.58 1.74 6.34
N GLY A 8 -1.39 2.34 6.36
CA GLY A 8 -0.52 2.41 5.18
C GLY A 8 -0.95 3.44 4.13
N THR A 9 -2.00 4.23 4.39
CA THR A 9 -2.47 5.28 3.49
C THR A 9 -2.55 6.65 4.16
N ILE A 10 -2.59 7.71 3.34
CA ILE A 10 -2.92 9.07 3.76
C ILE A 10 -4.09 9.59 2.92
N LEU A 11 -4.95 10.43 3.50
CA LEU A 11 -6.02 11.11 2.75
C LEU A 11 -5.38 12.04 1.70
N VAL A 12 -5.86 11.98 0.45
CA VAL A 12 -5.51 12.98 -0.56
C VAL A 12 -6.23 14.28 -0.18
N PRO A 13 -5.52 15.40 0.05
CA PRO A 13 -6.15 16.67 0.38
C PRO A 13 -7.23 17.07 -0.62
N ASP A 14 -8.32 17.64 -0.11
CA ASP A 14 -9.46 18.15 -0.90
C ASP A 14 -10.14 17.13 -1.83
N SER A 15 -9.92 15.84 -1.61
CA SER A 15 -10.50 14.77 -2.43
C SER A 15 -11.93 14.38 -2.06
N VAL A 16 -12.43 14.86 -0.92
CA VAL A 16 -13.77 14.50 -0.43
C VAL A 16 -14.83 15.21 -1.27
N THR A 17 -15.83 14.45 -1.70
CA THR A 17 -17.04 14.96 -2.35
C THR A 17 -18.29 14.37 -1.69
N ILE A 18 -19.38 15.14 -1.68
CA ILE A 18 -20.72 14.69 -1.28
C ILE A 18 -21.63 14.90 -2.49
N ASN A 19 -22.24 13.82 -2.99
CA ASN A 19 -23.05 13.83 -4.21
C ASN A 19 -22.31 14.45 -5.41
N GLY A 20 -21.00 14.23 -5.49
CA GLY A 20 -20.12 14.80 -6.51
C GLY A 20 -19.73 16.27 -6.29
N ILE A 21 -20.24 16.93 -5.26
CA ILE A 21 -19.87 18.31 -4.91
C ILE A 21 -18.62 18.29 -4.01
N PRO A 22 -17.52 18.96 -4.40
CA PRO A 22 -16.29 19.03 -3.60
C PRO A 22 -16.54 19.59 -2.20
N GLN A 23 -15.88 19.01 -1.21
CA GLN A 23 -15.86 19.44 0.19
C GLN A 23 -14.40 19.64 0.66
N PRO A 24 -13.71 20.71 0.19
CA PRO A 24 -12.32 20.97 0.56
C PRO A 24 -12.11 21.04 2.07
N GLY A 25 -10.95 20.59 2.55
CA GLY A 25 -10.60 20.54 3.97
C GLY A 25 -11.34 19.48 4.80
N THR A 26 -12.29 18.74 4.21
CA THR A 26 -13.03 17.69 4.93
C THR A 26 -12.18 16.43 5.10
N ASN A 27 -12.27 15.82 6.28
CA ASN A 27 -11.63 14.55 6.59
C ASN A 27 -12.68 13.51 7.06
N PRO A 28 -12.87 12.39 6.34
CA PRO A 28 -13.81 11.34 6.74
C PRO A 28 -13.57 10.79 8.15
N ALA A 29 -12.32 10.80 8.63
CA ALA A 29 -11.96 10.30 9.96
C ALA A 29 -12.38 11.24 11.09
N SER A 30 -12.57 12.53 10.78
CA SER A 30 -13.11 13.52 11.72
C SER A 30 -14.64 13.60 11.70
N GLY A 31 -15.27 12.89 10.75
CA GLY A 31 -16.70 12.85 10.56
C GLY A 31 -17.19 13.80 9.45
N ILE A 32 -18.24 13.35 8.76
CA ILE A 32 -18.95 14.05 7.69
C ILE A 32 -20.43 14.15 8.09
N SER A 33 -20.95 15.37 8.12
CA SER A 33 -22.38 15.63 8.31
C SER A 33 -23.10 15.58 6.97
N LEU A 34 -24.20 14.82 6.91
CA LEU A 34 -25.04 14.70 5.73
C LEU A 34 -26.39 15.44 5.89
N GLY A 35 -26.63 16.05 7.06
CA GLY A 35 -27.94 16.59 7.40
C GLY A 35 -29.00 15.49 7.54
N THR A 36 -30.22 15.81 7.13
CA THR A 36 -31.36 14.88 7.13
C THR A 36 -31.44 14.18 5.78
N LEU A 37 -31.67 12.86 5.80
CA LEU A 37 -32.04 12.10 4.62
C LEU A 37 -33.50 11.69 4.74
N ALA A 38 -34.35 12.18 3.83
CA ALA A 38 -35.74 11.77 3.74
C ALA A 38 -35.87 10.32 3.25
N PRO A 39 -37.06 9.68 3.39
CA PRO A 39 -37.28 8.36 2.81
C PRO A 39 -36.92 8.33 1.32
N SER A 40 -36.10 7.34 0.93
CA SER A 40 -35.55 7.17 -0.43
C SER A 40 -34.50 8.20 -0.89
N GLU A 41 -34.18 9.19 -0.07
CA GLU A 41 -33.05 10.08 -0.32
C GLU A 41 -31.72 9.36 -0.05
N ARG A 42 -30.68 9.71 -0.81
CA ARG A 42 -29.36 9.16 -0.65
C ARG A 42 -28.31 10.27 -0.70
N ALA A 43 -27.24 10.08 0.05
CA ALA A 43 -26.01 10.83 -0.11
C ALA A 43 -24.85 9.88 -0.42
N THR A 44 -24.03 10.25 -1.39
CA THR A 44 -22.84 9.50 -1.77
C THR A 44 -21.61 10.29 -1.38
N ILE A 45 -20.77 9.70 -0.52
CA ILE A 45 -19.46 10.25 -0.16
C ILE A 45 -18.41 9.57 -1.02
N THR A 46 -17.47 10.33 -1.58
CA THR A 46 -16.29 9.79 -2.27
C THR A 46 -15.07 10.53 -1.77
N PHE A 47 -13.99 9.81 -1.50
CA PHE A 47 -12.70 10.38 -1.10
C PHE A 47 -11.58 9.50 -1.66
N GLN A 48 -10.37 10.04 -1.73
CA GLN A 48 -9.21 9.33 -2.24
C GLN A 48 -8.15 9.21 -1.16
N VAL A 49 -7.50 8.05 -1.10
CA VAL A 49 -6.32 7.83 -0.24
C VAL A 49 -5.12 7.48 -1.10
N ARG A 50 -3.93 7.91 -0.67
CA ARG A 50 -2.65 7.57 -1.27
C ARG A 50 -1.95 6.53 -0.41
N VAL A 51 -1.54 5.42 -1.00
CA VAL A 51 -0.70 4.41 -0.36
C VAL A 51 0.69 4.98 -0.12
N VAL A 52 1.17 4.93 1.11
CA VAL A 52 2.51 5.41 1.53
C VAL A 52 3.34 4.33 2.22
N ASN A 53 2.71 3.24 2.68
CA ASN A 53 3.38 2.07 3.22
C ASN A 53 2.54 0.81 2.98
N ILE A 54 3.17 -0.36 2.93
CA ILE A 54 2.49 -1.66 2.85
C ILE A 54 2.12 -2.09 4.28
N PRO A 55 0.82 -2.24 4.62
CA PRO A 55 0.43 -2.78 5.92
C PRO A 55 0.96 -4.21 6.10
N ALA A 56 1.08 -4.68 7.35
CA ALA A 56 1.53 -6.05 7.63
C ALA A 56 0.63 -7.13 6.99
N SER A 57 -0.64 -6.81 6.74
CA SER A 57 -1.59 -7.65 6.01
C SER A 57 -1.29 -7.77 4.51
N GLY A 58 -0.49 -6.87 3.92
CA GLY A 58 -0.31 -6.77 2.47
C GLY A 58 -1.50 -6.15 1.72
N GLU A 59 -2.54 -5.72 2.43
CA GLU A 59 -3.79 -5.20 1.87
C GLU A 59 -4.24 -3.94 2.60
N ILE A 60 -4.87 -3.02 1.87
CA ILE A 60 -5.62 -1.89 2.41
C ILE A 60 -7.00 -2.41 2.84
N ARG A 61 -7.44 -2.07 4.04
CA ARG A 61 -8.78 -2.40 4.55
C ARG A 61 -9.51 -1.13 4.95
N ASN A 62 -10.74 -0.94 4.48
CA ASN A 62 -11.57 0.23 4.78
C ASN A 62 -12.96 -0.18 5.25
N GLN A 63 -13.44 0.47 6.31
CA GLN A 63 -14.79 0.31 6.84
C GLN A 63 -15.25 1.62 7.47
N GLY A 64 -16.39 2.13 7.03
CA GLY A 64 -17.02 3.33 7.57
C GLY A 64 -18.19 3.00 8.50
N SER A 65 -18.71 4.04 9.13
CA SER A 65 -19.91 3.98 9.97
C SER A 65 -20.77 5.23 9.84
N ALA A 66 -22.07 5.08 10.03
CA ALA A 66 -23.03 6.16 10.06
C ALA A 66 -23.80 6.14 11.38
N THR A 67 -23.66 7.19 12.17
CA THR A 67 -24.52 7.46 13.33
C THR A 67 -25.60 8.45 12.92
N PHE A 68 -26.85 8.14 13.29
CA PHE A 68 -28.01 8.97 12.99
C PHE A 68 -29.04 8.88 14.11
N ASN A 69 -29.91 9.89 14.17
CA ASN A 69 -31.02 9.96 15.12
C ASN A 69 -32.35 9.85 14.35
N TYR A 70 -33.33 9.18 14.94
CA TYR A 70 -34.69 9.12 14.41
C TYR A 70 -35.70 9.09 15.55
N GLN A 71 -36.93 9.51 15.26
CA GLN A 71 -38.00 9.66 16.26
C GLN A 71 -39.32 9.12 15.69
N PRO A 72 -39.70 7.88 16.01
CA PRO A 72 -40.97 7.32 15.53
C PRO A 72 -42.21 7.98 16.15
N ASP A 73 -42.14 8.34 17.43
CA ASP A 73 -43.19 9.07 18.16
C ASP A 73 -42.69 10.48 18.51
N PRO A 74 -43.31 11.55 17.96
CA PRO A 74 -42.93 12.95 18.24
C PRO A 74 -42.94 13.35 19.71
N ASN A 75 -43.60 12.59 20.60
CA ASN A 75 -43.69 12.90 22.03
C ASN A 75 -42.61 12.20 22.87
N LEU A 76 -41.84 11.27 22.29
CA LEU A 76 -40.77 10.55 22.97
C LEU A 76 -39.39 11.06 22.53
N PRO A 77 -38.33 10.94 23.34
CA PRO A 77 -36.98 11.32 22.93
C PRO A 77 -36.53 10.60 21.65
N SER A 78 -35.65 11.25 20.88
CA SER A 78 -35.02 10.63 19.71
C SER A 78 -34.17 9.42 20.08
N VAL A 79 -34.13 8.42 19.20
CA VAL A 79 -33.27 7.24 19.30
C VAL A 79 -32.03 7.47 18.45
N THR A 80 -30.85 7.18 19.02
CA THR A 80 -29.58 7.18 18.29
C THR A 80 -29.23 5.76 17.86
N LYS A 81 -28.83 5.59 16.61
CA LYS A 81 -28.33 4.32 16.06
C LYS A 81 -27.04 4.55 15.30
N THR A 82 -26.16 3.56 15.33
CA THR A 82 -24.96 3.49 14.49
C THR A 82 -25.00 2.23 13.66
N GLU A 83 -24.71 2.37 12.36
CA GLU A 83 -24.57 1.27 11.41
C GLU A 83 -23.18 1.31 10.78
N THR A 84 -22.60 0.15 10.48
CA THR A 84 -21.31 0.04 9.79
C THR A 84 -21.51 -0.36 8.33
N THR A 85 -20.60 0.09 7.47
CA THR A 85 -20.52 -0.45 6.11
C THR A 85 -19.88 -1.85 6.15
N PRO A 86 -20.11 -2.69 5.13
CA PRO A 86 -19.26 -3.85 4.91
C PRO A 86 -17.78 -3.43 4.81
N GLU A 87 -16.86 -4.27 5.30
CA GLU A 87 -15.42 -4.06 5.07
C GLU A 87 -15.09 -4.30 3.60
N THR A 88 -14.26 -3.44 3.03
CA THR A 88 -13.69 -3.60 1.68
C THR A 88 -12.18 -3.72 1.77
N THR A 89 -11.60 -4.66 1.03
CA THR A 89 -10.15 -4.88 0.98
C THR A 89 -9.59 -4.66 -0.43
N ALA A 90 -8.35 -4.18 -0.51
CA ALA A 90 -7.60 -4.03 -1.75
C ALA A 90 -6.15 -4.49 -1.56
N PRO A 91 -5.68 -5.54 -2.25
CA PRO A 91 -4.32 -6.03 -2.11
C PRO A 91 -3.32 -5.06 -2.72
N ILE A 92 -2.18 -4.85 -2.04
CA ILE A 92 -1.08 -4.04 -2.54
C ILE A 92 -0.11 -4.95 -3.31
N GLN A 93 0.07 -4.64 -4.59
CA GLN A 93 0.97 -5.37 -5.47
C GLN A 93 2.27 -4.58 -5.65
N THR A 94 3.41 -5.20 -5.32
CA THR A 94 4.73 -4.55 -5.43
C THR A 94 5.76 -5.48 -6.05
N VAL A 95 6.78 -4.87 -6.67
CA VAL A 95 8.00 -5.54 -7.09
C VAL A 95 9.16 -4.88 -6.36
N VAL A 96 9.91 -5.66 -5.58
CA VAL A 96 11.07 -5.17 -4.82
C VAL A 96 12.20 -6.16 -5.04
N ILE A 97 13.22 -5.79 -5.82
CA ILE A 97 14.40 -6.63 -6.03
C ILE A 97 15.49 -6.21 -5.06
N SER A 98 15.94 -7.14 -4.23
CA SER A 98 17.02 -6.92 -3.27
C SER A 98 18.27 -7.68 -3.72
N PRO A 99 19.30 -6.99 -4.22
CA PRO A 99 20.59 -7.62 -4.54
C PRO A 99 21.46 -7.77 -3.28
N THR A 100 22.21 -8.86 -3.20
CA THR A 100 23.35 -9.01 -2.30
C THR A 100 24.55 -9.51 -3.09
N LYS A 101 25.75 -9.05 -2.74
CA LYS A 101 27.00 -9.49 -3.37
C LYS A 101 28.01 -9.83 -2.29
N THR A 102 28.61 -11.00 -2.41
CA THR A 102 29.70 -11.45 -1.55
C THR A 102 30.89 -11.88 -2.39
N ALA A 103 32.06 -11.88 -1.78
CA ALA A 103 33.27 -12.48 -2.32
C ALA A 103 33.72 -13.60 -1.39
N ASN A 104 34.34 -14.63 -1.93
CA ASN A 104 34.95 -15.69 -1.12
C ASN A 104 36.19 -15.21 -0.35
N LEU A 105 36.82 -14.11 -0.77
CA LEU A 105 38.03 -13.54 -0.17
C LEU A 105 37.77 -12.12 0.36
N THR A 106 38.34 -11.80 1.53
CA THR A 106 38.38 -10.45 2.09
C THR A 106 39.65 -9.69 1.72
N PHE A 107 40.75 -10.42 1.48
CA PHE A 107 42.03 -9.93 0.98
C PHE A 107 42.47 -10.86 -0.15
N ALA A 108 43.02 -10.31 -1.23
CA ALA A 108 43.50 -11.07 -2.37
C ALA A 108 44.91 -10.61 -2.75
N GLU A 109 45.74 -11.56 -3.17
CA GLU A 109 47.07 -11.32 -3.73
C GLU A 109 47.05 -11.38 -5.25
N ILE A 110 48.14 -10.94 -5.88
CA ILE A 110 48.28 -11.02 -7.35
C ILE A 110 48.27 -12.49 -7.76
N GLY A 111 47.29 -12.86 -8.59
CA GLY A 111 47.10 -14.22 -9.10
C GLY A 111 45.95 -14.98 -8.46
N ASP A 112 45.34 -14.47 -7.38
CA ASP A 112 44.18 -15.10 -6.75
C ASP A 112 42.96 -15.08 -7.67
N ILE A 113 42.14 -16.13 -7.57
CA ILE A 113 40.81 -16.18 -8.15
C ILE A 113 39.80 -15.75 -7.09
N VAL A 114 39.18 -14.59 -7.32
CA VAL A 114 38.07 -14.08 -6.49
C VAL A 114 36.75 -14.53 -7.12
N THR A 115 36.01 -15.33 -6.39
CA THR A 115 34.65 -15.73 -6.76
C THR A 115 33.65 -14.79 -6.10
N TYR A 116 32.86 -14.11 -6.93
CA TYR A 116 31.73 -13.30 -6.48
C TYR A 116 30.43 -14.09 -6.57
N THR A 117 29.64 -14.05 -5.50
CA THR A 117 28.27 -14.58 -5.50
C THR A 117 27.32 -13.39 -5.43
N VAL A 118 26.46 -13.25 -6.45
CA VAL A 118 25.42 -12.22 -6.49
C VAL A 118 24.05 -12.89 -6.41
N THR A 119 23.29 -12.55 -5.38
CA THR A 119 21.93 -13.06 -5.18
C THR A 119 20.93 -11.93 -5.39
N PHE A 120 19.88 -12.20 -6.16
CA PHE A 120 18.76 -11.27 -6.35
C PHE A 120 17.50 -11.93 -5.83
N THR A 121 16.85 -11.28 -4.85
CA THR A 121 15.60 -11.77 -4.28
C THR A 121 14.47 -10.82 -4.64
N ASN A 122 13.43 -11.32 -5.31
CA ASN A 122 12.16 -10.60 -5.43
C ASN A 122 11.41 -10.72 -4.11
N GLN A 123 11.44 -9.66 -3.31
CA GLN A 123 10.69 -9.50 -2.06
C GLN A 123 9.32 -8.86 -2.28
N GLY A 124 8.96 -8.59 -3.54
CA GLY A 124 7.62 -8.10 -3.90
C GLY A 124 6.56 -9.19 -3.83
N THR A 125 5.31 -8.78 -4.01
CA THR A 125 4.14 -9.67 -4.00
C THR A 125 3.75 -10.18 -5.39
N ILE A 126 4.37 -9.68 -6.46
CA ILE A 126 4.14 -10.14 -7.83
C ILE A 126 5.45 -10.49 -8.57
N PRO A 127 5.40 -11.32 -9.63
CA PRO A 127 6.59 -11.69 -10.40
C PRO A 127 7.28 -10.48 -11.05
N ALA A 128 8.61 -10.44 -10.96
CA ALA A 128 9.43 -9.57 -11.79
C ALA A 128 9.76 -10.29 -13.11
N THR A 129 9.41 -9.70 -14.25
CA THR A 129 9.68 -10.27 -15.59
C THR A 129 10.78 -9.48 -16.30
N GLY A 130 11.59 -10.14 -17.13
CA GLY A 130 12.65 -9.47 -17.91
C GLY A 130 13.83 -8.97 -17.08
N VAL A 131 14.09 -9.60 -15.93
CA VAL A 131 15.20 -9.21 -15.05
C VAL A 131 16.53 -9.41 -15.79
N THR A 132 17.27 -8.32 -15.96
CA THR A 132 18.59 -8.32 -16.59
C THR A 132 19.62 -7.84 -15.58
N ILE A 133 20.77 -8.51 -15.50
CA ILE A 133 21.83 -8.19 -14.54
C ILE A 133 23.05 -7.71 -15.31
N THR A 134 23.63 -6.60 -14.85
CA THR A 134 24.91 -6.10 -15.33
C THR A 134 25.82 -5.87 -14.14
N ASP A 135 27.04 -6.37 -14.22
CA ASP A 135 28.04 -6.27 -13.17
C ASP A 135 29.40 -6.04 -13.84
N SER A 136 29.95 -4.83 -13.64
CA SER A 136 31.22 -4.44 -14.25
C SER A 136 32.39 -5.03 -13.49
N LEU A 137 33.40 -5.51 -14.22
CA LEU A 137 34.65 -5.97 -13.62
C LEU A 137 35.35 -4.84 -12.86
N PRO A 138 35.77 -5.07 -11.60
CA PRO A 138 36.63 -4.13 -10.90
C PRO A 138 37.98 -3.94 -11.61
N PRO A 139 38.57 -2.73 -11.58
CA PRO A 139 39.93 -2.51 -12.06
C PRO A 139 40.93 -3.48 -11.43
N GLY A 140 41.91 -3.94 -12.22
CA GLY A 140 42.95 -4.88 -11.74
C GLY A 140 42.52 -6.35 -11.75
N THR A 141 41.31 -6.66 -12.19
CA THR A 141 40.84 -8.04 -12.40
C THR A 141 40.69 -8.36 -13.89
N THR A 142 40.78 -9.64 -14.22
CA THR A 142 40.39 -10.17 -15.53
C THR A 142 39.31 -11.21 -15.33
N PHE A 143 38.34 -11.27 -16.25
CA PHE A 143 37.27 -12.25 -16.16
C PHE A 143 37.79 -13.64 -16.48
N VAL A 144 37.49 -14.60 -15.60
CA VAL A 144 37.75 -16.01 -15.88
C VAL A 144 36.65 -16.51 -16.82
N THR A 145 37.01 -16.79 -18.07
CA THR A 145 36.03 -17.25 -19.07
C THR A 145 35.38 -18.56 -18.62
N ASN A 146 34.08 -18.72 -18.87
CA ASN A 146 33.27 -19.87 -18.46
C ASN A 146 33.13 -20.07 -16.94
N SER A 147 33.40 -19.05 -16.11
CA SER A 147 33.25 -19.16 -14.64
C SER A 147 31.87 -18.77 -14.11
N VAL A 148 30.98 -18.25 -14.95
CA VAL A 148 29.63 -17.84 -14.54
C VAL A 148 28.73 -19.06 -14.45
N THR A 149 28.05 -19.19 -13.31
CA THR A 149 26.99 -20.18 -13.06
C THR A 149 25.74 -19.47 -12.56
N VAL A 150 24.57 -20.06 -12.82
CA VAL A 150 23.28 -19.54 -12.34
C VAL A 150 22.62 -20.61 -11.49
N ASN A 151 22.32 -20.29 -10.23
CA ASN A 151 21.79 -21.25 -9.25
C ASN A 151 22.66 -22.51 -9.14
N ASN A 152 23.99 -22.34 -9.18
CA ASN A 152 24.98 -23.41 -9.12
C ASN A 152 24.95 -24.38 -10.31
N ILE A 153 24.39 -23.96 -11.45
CA ILE A 153 24.40 -24.69 -12.73
C ILE A 153 25.24 -23.92 -13.74
#